data_AF-A0A832Y357-F1
#
_entry.id   AF-A0A832Y357-F1
#
_cell.length_a   1.000
_cell.length_b   1.000
_cell.length_c   1.000
_cell.angle_alpha   90.00
_cell.angle_beta   90.00
_cell.angle_gamma   90.00
#
_symmetry.space_group_name_H-M   'P 1'
#
loop_
_entity.id
_entity.type
_entity.pdbx_description
1 polymer ?
#
loop_
_entity_poly.entity_id
_entity_poly.type
_entity_poly.pdbx_seq_one_letter_code
_entity_poly.pdbx_strand_id
1 'polypeptide(L)'
;MRIGEIDREIEISTFGETRDFIFDSAVYESIHLKIPPTVYPPRRDTEILVEAINRLKGETGFVTEIGCGSGAISISLARRGWRVNACDINPLAVAATRGNAIQNDVADLISVEEGGPGEEKWFIPDNTDLLVWNIPYLLSLDSEASNLGPMEEASLSDRDEQGG
;
A
#
# COMPACT_ATOMS: atom_id res chain seq x y z
N MET A 1 -17.56 25.21 -8.50
CA MET A 1 -17.63 23.76 -8.77
C MET A 1 -16.34 23.42 -9.48
N ARG A 2 -15.41 22.74 -8.78
CA ARG A 2 -13.99 22.72 -9.15
C ARG A 2 -13.76 21.65 -10.22
N ILE A 3 -13.16 22.08 -11.32
CA ILE A 3 -12.75 21.28 -12.47
C ILE A 3 -12.01 19.98 -12.06
N GLY A 4 -11.21 20.01 -10.99
CA GLY A 4 -10.50 18.84 -10.47
C GLY A 4 -11.28 17.84 -9.59
N GLU A 5 -12.56 18.09 -9.25
CA GLU A 5 -13.44 17.07 -8.65
C GLU A 5 -13.99 16.14 -9.74
N ILE A 6 -14.33 16.71 -10.90
CA ILE A 6 -14.92 15.99 -12.04
C ILE A 6 -13.90 15.05 -12.69
N ASP A 7 -12.64 15.49 -12.83
CA ASP A 7 -11.59 14.66 -13.40
C ASP A 7 -11.29 13.42 -12.54
N ARG A 8 -11.30 13.56 -11.19
CA ARG A 8 -11.11 12.44 -10.26
C ARG A 8 -12.29 11.45 -10.31
N GLU A 9 -13.53 11.94 -10.40
CA GLU A 9 -14.72 11.09 -10.54
C GLU A 9 -14.72 10.29 -11.85
N ILE A 10 -14.28 10.90 -12.95
CA ILE A 10 -14.14 10.23 -14.24
C ILE A 10 -13.05 9.16 -14.15
N GLU A 11 -11.88 9.47 -13.59
CA GLU A 11 -10.80 8.49 -13.37
C GLU A 11 -11.29 7.25 -12.60
N ILE A 12 -11.98 7.46 -11.48
CA ILE A 12 -12.56 6.39 -10.64
C ILE A 12 -13.51 5.49 -11.44
N SER A 13 -14.32 6.06 -12.34
CA SER A 13 -15.28 5.30 -13.16
C SER A 13 -14.62 4.41 -14.22
N THR A 14 -13.37 4.72 -14.60
CA THR A 14 -12.60 3.98 -15.63
C THR A 14 -11.70 2.88 -15.08
N PHE A 15 -11.34 2.91 -13.80
CA PHE A 15 -10.30 2.03 -13.22
C PHE A 15 -10.80 0.69 -12.64
N GLY A 16 -12.08 0.34 -12.85
CA GLY A 16 -12.66 -0.95 -12.47
C GLY A 16 -13.43 -0.93 -11.14
N GLU A 17 -13.77 -2.10 -10.60
CA GLU A 17 -14.50 -2.22 -9.32
C GLU A 17 -13.55 -2.42 -8.13
N THR A 18 -14.02 -2.09 -6.92
CA THR A 18 -13.32 -2.42 -5.66
C THR A 18 -13.17 -3.93 -5.53
N ARG A 19 -11.99 -4.39 -5.12
CA ARG A 19 -11.67 -5.82 -5.01
C ARG A 19 -11.45 -6.21 -3.55
N ASP A 20 -12.00 -7.34 -3.16
CA ASP A 20 -11.58 -8.03 -1.94
C ASP A 20 -10.24 -8.73 -2.21
N PHE A 21 -9.27 -8.53 -1.31
CA PHE A 21 -7.92 -9.07 -1.40
C PHE A 21 -7.50 -9.61 -0.04
N ILE A 22 -6.89 -10.79 -0.03
CA ILE A 22 -6.33 -11.38 1.18
C ILE A 22 -4.82 -11.25 1.09
N PHE A 23 -4.24 -10.45 1.97
CA PHE A 23 -2.80 -10.29 2.09
C PHE A 23 -2.27 -11.25 3.16
N ASP A 24 -1.32 -12.10 2.77
CA ASP A 24 -0.64 -13.04 3.66
C ASP A 24 0.86 -12.75 3.62
N SER A 25 1.41 -12.33 4.75
CA SER A 25 2.83 -12.04 4.90
C SER A 25 3.59 -13.16 5.61
N ALA A 26 2.96 -14.31 5.89
CA ALA A 26 3.46 -15.42 6.70
C ALA A 26 3.90 -15.06 8.14
N VAL A 27 3.74 -13.80 8.54
CA VAL A 27 4.14 -13.25 9.85
C VAL A 27 2.94 -13.06 10.76
N TYR A 28 1.84 -12.58 10.20
CA TYR A 28 0.60 -12.31 10.92
C TYR A 28 -0.52 -13.18 10.36
N GLU A 29 -1.66 -13.22 11.08
CA GLU A 29 -2.91 -13.69 10.49
C GLU A 29 -3.21 -12.91 9.20
N SER A 30 -3.84 -13.57 8.24
CA SER A 30 -4.18 -12.95 6.96
C SER A 30 -4.95 -11.64 7.18
N ILE A 31 -4.63 -10.64 6.35
CA ILE A 31 -5.24 -9.31 6.40
C ILE A 31 -6.25 -9.23 5.26
N HIS A 32 -7.51 -8.96 5.60
CA HIS A 32 -8.55 -8.74 4.62
C HIS A 32 -8.55 -7.28 4.19
N LEU A 33 -8.43 -7.02 2.90
CA LEU A 33 -8.32 -5.70 2.32
C LEU A 33 -9.41 -5.49 1.27
N LYS A 34 -10.08 -4.34 1.34
CA LYS A 34 -10.84 -3.79 0.23
C LYS A 34 -9.94 -2.79 -0.50
N ILE A 35 -9.70 -3.07 -1.78
CA ILE A 35 -8.78 -2.28 -2.61
C ILE A 35 -9.62 -1.55 -3.66
N PRO A 36 -9.78 -0.22 -3.53
CA PRO A 36 -10.54 0.54 -4.51
C PRO A 36 -9.75 0.66 -5.83
N PRO A 37 -10.43 1.09 -6.90
CA PRO A 37 -9.78 1.42 -8.17
C PRO A 37 -8.67 2.45 -7.95
N THR A 38 -7.58 2.38 -8.73
CA THR A 38 -6.36 3.23 -8.63
C THR A 38 -5.43 2.97 -7.45
N VAL A 39 -5.81 2.16 -6.45
CA VAL A 39 -4.92 1.79 -5.34
C VAL A 39 -4.11 0.56 -5.71
N TYR A 40 -2.79 0.65 -5.56
CA TYR A 40 -1.88 -0.44 -5.88
C TYR A 40 -2.06 -1.59 -4.88
N PRO A 41 -2.36 -2.82 -5.33
CA PRO A 41 -2.51 -3.94 -4.42
C PRO A 41 -1.14 -4.38 -3.88
N PRO A 42 -1.07 -4.86 -2.62
CA PRO A 42 0.19 -5.34 -2.05
C PRO A 42 0.71 -6.52 -2.87
N ARG A 43 2.02 -6.54 -3.09
CA ARG A 43 2.73 -7.58 -3.86
C ARG A 43 3.83 -8.23 -3.01
N ARG A 44 4.65 -9.05 -3.66
CA ARG A 44 5.77 -9.75 -3.02
C ARG A 44 6.77 -8.81 -2.33
N ASP A 45 6.96 -7.61 -2.86
CA ASP A 45 7.77 -6.56 -2.23
C ASP A 45 7.22 -6.15 -0.84
N THR A 46 5.90 -6.05 -0.73
CA THR A 46 5.16 -5.72 0.48
C THR A 46 5.32 -6.83 1.52
N GLU A 47 5.23 -8.09 1.09
CA GLU A 47 5.48 -9.26 1.95
C GLU A 47 6.91 -9.25 2.50
N ILE A 48 7.91 -9.09 1.63
CA ILE A 48 9.33 -9.07 2.00
C ILE A 48 9.62 -7.91 2.98
N LEU A 49 9.03 -6.74 2.75
CA LEU A 49 9.19 -5.59 3.63
C LEU A 49 8.59 -5.85 5.01
N VAL A 50 7.38 -6.41 5.07
CA VAL A 50 6.74 -6.79 6.33
C VAL A 50 7.58 -7.84 7.08
N GLU A 51 8.08 -8.86 6.38
CA GLU A 51 9.00 -9.85 6.96
C GLU A 51 10.29 -9.21 7.51
N ALA A 52 10.88 -8.26 6.78
CA ALA A 52 12.11 -7.59 7.18
C ALA A 52 11.89 -6.72 8.43
N ILE A 53 10.81 -5.94 8.46
CA ILE A 53 10.42 -5.16 9.64
C ILE A 53 10.16 -6.09 10.83
N ASN A 54 9.58 -7.27 10.58
CA ASN A 54 9.32 -8.22 11.66
C ASN A 54 10.61 -8.77 12.32
N ARG A 55 11.76 -8.68 11.65
CA ARG A 55 13.05 -9.12 12.20
C ARG A 55 13.73 -8.06 13.07
N LEU A 56 13.22 -6.83 13.07
CA LEU A 56 13.75 -5.77 13.95
C LEU A 56 13.56 -6.18 15.41
N LYS A 57 14.54 -5.85 16.27
CA LYS A 57 14.52 -6.12 17.71
C LYS A 57 14.35 -4.81 18.47
N GLY A 58 13.63 -4.85 19.58
CA GLY A 58 13.36 -3.68 20.42
C GLY A 58 11.87 -3.53 20.72
N GLU A 59 11.55 -2.51 21.51
CA GLU A 59 10.17 -2.10 21.77
C GLU A 59 9.61 -1.39 20.53
N THR A 60 8.31 -1.52 20.29
CA THR A 60 7.61 -0.77 19.25
C THR A 60 7.35 0.66 19.72
N GLY A 61 7.39 1.60 18.79
CA GLY A 61 7.14 3.01 19.05
C GLY A 61 6.22 3.60 17.99
N PHE A 62 6.61 4.76 17.46
CA PHE A 62 5.90 5.41 16.36
C PHE A 62 6.57 5.10 15.03
N VAL A 63 5.76 4.76 14.03
CA VAL A 63 6.21 4.52 12.67
C VAL A 63 5.51 5.50 11.73
N THR A 64 6.27 6.10 10.83
CA THR A 64 5.73 6.89 9.73
C THR A 64 5.79 6.07 8.45
N GLU A 65 4.64 5.88 7.79
CA GLU A 65 4.54 5.20 6.50
C GLU A 65 4.18 6.20 5.40
N ILE A 66 4.97 6.21 4.33
CA ILE A 66 4.73 7.03 3.15
C ILE A 66 4.17 6.16 2.03
N GLY A 67 3.03 6.58 1.48
CA GLY A 67 2.33 5.86 0.41
C GLY A 67 1.61 4.63 0.93
N CYS A 68 0.67 4.81 1.87
CA CYS A 68 0.03 3.68 2.55
C CYS A 68 -0.82 2.77 1.66
N GLY A 69 -1.27 3.24 0.48
CA GLY A 69 -1.99 2.43 -0.48
C GLY A 69 -3.24 1.77 0.11
N SER A 70 -3.26 0.43 0.11
CA SER A 70 -4.36 -0.34 0.70
C SER A 70 -4.29 -0.47 2.23
N GLY A 71 -3.19 -0.06 2.86
CA GLY A 71 -2.94 -0.17 4.30
C GLY A 71 -2.32 -1.50 4.74
N ALA A 72 -1.84 -2.34 3.81
CA ALA A 72 -1.32 -3.67 4.14
C ALA A 72 -0.15 -3.62 5.13
N ILE A 73 0.79 -2.70 4.91
CA ILE A 73 1.96 -2.49 5.78
C ILE A 73 1.50 -1.82 7.08
N SER A 74 0.68 -0.77 7.01
CA SER A 74 0.14 -0.08 8.19
C SER A 74 -0.53 -1.06 9.17
N ILE A 75 -1.40 -1.93 8.67
CA ILE A 75 -2.12 -2.93 9.47
C ILE A 75 -1.16 -3.96 10.04
N SER A 76 -0.19 -4.42 9.24
CA SER A 76 0.85 -5.35 9.68
C SER A 76 1.69 -4.77 10.84
N LEU A 77 2.08 -3.49 10.72
CA LEU A 77 2.80 -2.76 11.75
C LEU A 77 1.95 -2.57 13.02
N ALA A 78 0.69 -2.18 12.87
CA ALA A 78 -0.22 -1.99 14.00
C ALA A 78 -0.46 -3.30 14.76
N ARG A 79 -0.63 -4.44 14.06
CA ARG A 79 -0.76 -5.78 14.67
C ARG A 79 0.47 -6.19 15.49
N ARG A 80 1.65 -5.64 15.15
CA ARG A 80 2.88 -5.82 15.92
C ARG A 80 3.00 -4.89 17.13
N GLY A 81 2.11 -3.90 17.27
CA GLY A 81 2.10 -2.94 18.36
C GLY A 81 2.73 -1.59 18.04
N TRP A 82 2.98 -1.28 16.76
CA TRP A 82 3.39 0.07 16.35
C TRP A 82 2.22 1.05 16.36
N ARG A 83 2.47 2.31 16.69
CA ARG A 83 1.55 3.43 16.42
C ARG A 83 1.90 4.02 15.08
N VAL A 84 1.01 3.89 14.11
CA VAL A 84 1.26 4.22 12.70
C VAL A 84 0.73 5.61 12.38
N ASN A 85 1.60 6.45 11.82
CA ASN A 85 1.25 7.66 11.12
C ASN A 85 1.49 7.44 9.62
N ALA A 86 0.42 7.27 8.86
CA ALA A 86 0.48 6.97 7.44
C ALA A 86 0.07 8.18 6.60
N CYS A 87 0.61 8.30 5.40
CA CYS A 87 0.13 9.26 4.42
C CYS A 87 0.06 8.66 3.02
N ASP A 88 -0.79 9.24 2.18
CA ASP A 88 -0.82 8.94 0.75
C ASP A 88 -1.33 10.17 -0.03
N ILE A 89 -0.81 10.39 -1.23
CA ILE A 89 -1.31 11.46 -2.10
C ILE A 89 -2.68 11.11 -2.70
N ASN A 90 -2.98 9.81 -2.79
CA ASN A 90 -4.24 9.34 -3.33
C ASN A 90 -5.30 9.32 -2.21
N PRO A 91 -6.35 10.15 -2.27
CA PRO A 91 -7.39 10.15 -1.25
C PRO A 91 -8.16 8.83 -1.15
N LEU A 92 -8.20 8.02 -2.22
CA LEU A 92 -8.80 6.68 -2.18
C LEU A 92 -7.94 5.70 -1.40
N ALA A 93 -6.60 5.83 -1.46
CA ALA A 93 -5.69 5.06 -0.61
C ALA A 93 -5.88 5.44 0.86
N VAL A 94 -6.01 6.73 1.17
CA VAL A 94 -6.32 7.21 2.53
C VAL A 94 -7.62 6.60 3.05
N ALA A 95 -8.69 6.64 2.24
CA ALA A 95 -9.97 6.05 2.59
C ALA A 95 -9.90 4.52 2.73
N ALA A 96 -9.19 3.84 1.82
CA ALA A 96 -8.99 2.39 1.86
C ALA A 96 -8.26 1.95 3.11
N THR A 97 -7.12 2.58 3.44
CA THR A 97 -6.34 2.27 4.64
C THR A 97 -7.17 2.45 5.90
N ARG A 98 -7.94 3.55 6.02
CA ARG A 98 -8.83 3.77 7.16
C ARG A 98 -9.92 2.69 7.26
N GLY A 99 -10.58 2.37 6.15
CA GLY A 99 -11.61 1.33 6.11
C GLY A 99 -11.07 -0.05 6.45
N ASN A 100 -9.90 -0.40 5.90
CA ASN A 100 -9.23 -1.68 6.15
C ASN A 100 -8.70 -1.77 7.58
N ALA A 101 -8.24 -0.67 8.17
CA ALA A 101 -7.83 -0.64 9.57
C ALA A 101 -8.99 -0.93 10.53
N ILE A 102 -10.20 -0.41 10.23
CA ILE A 102 -11.43 -0.74 10.97
C ILE A 102 -11.78 -2.21 10.79
N GLN A 103 -11.76 -2.72 9.55
CA GLN A 103 -12.09 -4.12 9.24
C GLN A 103 -11.14 -5.13 9.91
N ASN A 104 -9.92 -4.72 10.24
CA ASN A 104 -8.90 -5.56 10.86
C ASN A 104 -8.65 -5.21 12.35
N ASP A 105 -9.56 -4.46 12.98
CA ASP A 105 -9.55 -4.13 14.42
C ASP A 105 -8.27 -3.42 14.92
N VAL A 106 -7.68 -2.57 14.08
CA VAL A 106 -6.45 -1.80 14.41
C VAL A 106 -6.58 -0.29 14.20
N ALA A 107 -7.80 0.21 13.98
CA ALA A 107 -8.05 1.63 13.69
C ALA A 107 -7.50 2.58 14.76
N ASP A 108 -7.54 2.20 16.04
CA ASP A 108 -7.04 3.04 17.15
C ASP A 108 -5.52 3.24 17.14
N LEU A 109 -4.78 2.43 16.36
CA LEU A 109 -3.33 2.49 16.25
C LEU A 109 -2.85 3.18 14.97
N ILE A 110 -3.75 3.53 14.04
CA ILE A 110 -3.41 4.04 12.72
C ILE A 110 -4.07 5.39 12.48
N SER A 111 -3.25 6.43 12.34
CA SER A 111 -3.65 7.72 11.77
C SER A 111 -3.24 7.76 10.30
N VAL A 112 -4.12 8.26 9.43
CA VAL A 112 -3.83 8.39 7.99
C VAL A 112 -4.21 9.79 7.52
N GLU A 113 -3.35 10.48 6.79
CA GLU A 113 -3.61 11.80 6.21
C GLU A 113 -3.33 11.84 4.70
N GLU A 114 -4.02 12.73 3.97
CA GLU A 114 -3.70 12.99 2.56
C GLU A 114 -2.43 13.86 2.49
N GLY A 115 -1.49 13.46 1.64
CA GLY A 115 -0.25 14.20 1.38
C GLY A 115 0.98 13.30 1.33
N GLY A 116 2.15 13.90 1.12
CA GLY A 116 3.41 13.19 1.04
C GLY A 116 4.62 14.09 0.82
N PRO A 117 5.81 13.49 0.66
CA PRO A 117 7.05 14.23 0.41
C PRO A 117 6.92 15.24 -0.75
N GLY A 118 7.30 16.49 -0.48
CA GLY A 118 7.25 17.58 -1.47
C GLY A 118 6.04 18.50 -1.35
N GLU A 119 5.02 18.15 -0.55
CA GLU A 119 3.93 19.07 -0.21
C GLU A 119 4.32 20.02 0.93
N GLU A 120 3.92 21.29 0.84
CA GLU A 120 4.31 22.35 1.79
C GLU A 120 3.96 22.04 3.25
N LYS A 121 2.91 21.24 3.48
CA LYS A 121 2.37 20.93 4.83
C LYS A 121 2.74 19.55 5.33
N TRP A 122 3.51 18.78 4.55
CA TRP A 122 3.88 17.43 4.92
C TRP A 122 5.26 17.41 5.59
N PHE A 123 5.35 16.69 6.72
CA PHE A 123 6.59 16.51 7.46
C PHE A 123 6.58 15.16 8.17
N ILE A 124 7.77 14.65 8.48
CA ILE A 124 7.93 13.47 9.33
C ILE A 124 7.84 13.93 10.79
N PRO A 125 6.94 13.39 11.62
CA PRO A 125 6.87 13.74 13.03
C PRO A 125 8.18 13.47 13.78
N ASP A 126 8.59 14.37 14.67
CA ASP A 126 9.86 14.30 15.42
C ASP A 126 10.00 13.02 16.28
N ASN A 127 8.87 12.42 16.67
CA ASN A 127 8.82 11.20 17.46
C ASN A 127 8.82 9.92 16.62
N THR A 128 9.09 9.99 15.31
CA THR A 128 9.14 8.81 14.44
C THR A 128 10.38 7.96 14.74
N ASP A 129 10.16 6.74 15.22
CA ASP A 129 11.22 5.75 15.50
C ASP A 129 11.57 4.92 14.27
N LEU A 130 10.60 4.73 13.35
CA LEU A 130 10.77 3.97 12.11
C LEU A 130 10.10 4.72 10.94
N LEU A 131 10.82 4.89 9.83
CA LEU A 131 10.25 5.38 8.57
C LEU A 131 10.12 4.21 7.58
N VAL A 132 8.94 4.04 7.00
CA VAL A 132 8.66 3.01 6.00
C VAL A 132 8.17 3.68 4.73
N TRP A 133 8.73 3.27 3.59
CA TRP A 133 8.34 3.84 2.29
C TRP A 133 8.45 2.77 1.21
N ASN A 134 7.31 2.26 0.73
CA ASN A 134 7.24 1.26 -0.34
C ASN A 134 6.73 1.90 -1.63
N ILE A 135 7.60 2.64 -2.32
CA ILE A 135 7.23 3.32 -3.57
C ILE A 135 6.87 2.34 -4.69
N PRO A 136 5.93 2.67 -5.58
CA PRO A 136 5.74 1.91 -6.80
C PRO A 136 7.01 2.00 -7.66
N TYR A 137 7.65 0.86 -7.91
CA TYR A 137 8.90 0.78 -8.70
C TYR A 137 8.66 0.67 -10.21
N LEU A 138 7.40 0.49 -10.62
CA LEU A 138 7.05 0.46 -12.03
C LEU A 138 6.89 1.89 -12.52
N LEU A 139 7.83 2.31 -13.37
CA LEU A 139 7.63 3.47 -14.23
C LEU A 139 6.31 3.26 -14.96
N SER A 140 5.41 4.25 -14.93
CA SER A 140 4.20 4.24 -15.74
C SER A 140 4.59 3.88 -17.16
N LEU A 141 4.17 2.72 -17.65
CA LEU A 141 4.25 2.33 -19.06
C LEU A 141 3.24 3.16 -19.87
N ASP A 142 3.31 4.49 -19.74
CA ASP A 142 2.56 5.47 -20.51
C ASP A 142 3.51 6.30 -21.38
N SER A 143 4.65 5.73 -21.76
CA SER A 143 5.31 6.08 -23.01
C SER A 143 5.52 4.80 -23.81
N GLU A 144 4.48 4.45 -24.58
CA GLU A 144 4.46 3.44 -25.62
C GLU A 144 4.39 1.97 -25.17
N ALA A 145 3.18 1.42 -25.29
CA ALA A 145 2.99 0.02 -25.61
C ALA A 145 3.85 -0.36 -26.83
N SER A 146 5.00 -0.98 -26.60
CA SER A 146 5.61 -1.91 -27.56
C SER A 146 6.70 -2.76 -26.90
N ASN A 147 6.34 -4.03 -26.70
CA ASN A 147 7.18 -5.18 -26.35
C ASN A 147 7.77 -5.18 -24.93
N LEU A 148 7.14 -6.00 -24.08
CA LEU A 148 7.69 -6.48 -22.82
C LEU A 148 9.11 -7.01 -23.06
N GLY A 149 10.04 -6.64 -22.18
CA GLY A 149 11.43 -7.06 -22.28
C GLY A 149 11.62 -8.56 -21.96
N PRO A 150 12.78 -9.15 -22.27
CA PRO A 150 13.04 -10.59 -22.08
C PRO A 150 12.84 -11.09 -20.63
N MET A 151 12.95 -10.20 -19.64
CA MET A 151 12.75 -10.53 -18.21
C MET A 151 11.27 -10.68 -17.82
N GLU A 152 10.36 -9.99 -18.50
CA GLU A 152 8.93 -10.11 -18.26
C GLU A 152 8.35 -11.36 -18.94
N GLU A 153 8.86 -11.72 -20.13
CA GLU A 153 8.53 -13.00 -20.79
C GLU A 153 8.96 -14.22 -19.94
N ALA A 154 10.14 -14.16 -19.32
CA ALA A 154 10.62 -15.25 -18.45
C ALA A 154 9.80 -15.41 -17.16
N SER A 155 9.18 -14.32 -16.67
CA SER A 155 8.32 -14.37 -15.48
C SER A 155 6.94 -14.99 -15.78
N LEU A 156 6.54 -15.05 -17.05
CA LEU A 156 5.30 -15.68 -17.50
C LEU A 156 5.47 -17.16 -17.88
N SER A 157 6.70 -17.62 -18.19
CA SER A 157 6.95 -19.01 -18.58
C SER A 157 6.97 -20.02 -17.43
N ASP A 158 7.00 -19.57 -16.17
CA ASP A 158 7.14 -20.45 -15.00
C ASP A 158 5.80 -20.90 -14.40
N ARG A 159 4.70 -20.81 -15.16
CA ARG A 159 3.39 -21.34 -14.73
C ARG A 159 2.73 -22.19 -15.80
N ASP A 160 3.39 -23.29 -16.17
CA ASP A 160 2.74 -24.48 -16.69
C ASP A 160 3.25 -25.71 -15.94
N GLU A 161 2.75 -25.91 -14.71
CA GLU A 161 2.68 -27.28 -14.16
C GLU A 161 1.32 -27.88 -14.56
N GLN A 162 1.33 -28.54 -15.72
CA GLN A 162 0.48 -29.71 -15.96
C GLN A 162 1.37 -30.88 -16.38
N GLY A 163 1.66 -31.72 -15.39
CA GLY A 163 1.70 -33.19 -15.47
C GLY A 163 2.45 -33.87 -16.62
N GLY A 164 3.53 -34.57 -16.26
CA GLY A 164 4.17 -35.61 -17.06
C GLY A 164 5.38 -36.21 -16.36
#